data_AF-A0A4Q5UYW2-F1
#
_entry.id   AF-A0A4Q5UYW2-F1
#
_cell.length_a   1.000
_cell.length_b   1.000
_cell.length_c   1.000
_cell.angle_alpha   90.00
_cell.angle_beta   90.00
_cell.angle_gamma   90.00
#
_symmetry.space_group_name_H-M   'P 1'
#
loop_
_entity.id
_entity.type
_entity.pdbx_description
1 polymer ?
#
loop_
_entity_poly.entity_id
_entity_poly.type
_entity_poly.pdbx_seq_one_letter_code
_entity_poly.pdbx_strand_id
1 'polypeptide(L)'
;MKEFSRLFLFLIQMAFGLLTASAQSTNWYYEQSTRYGTFRHYSNGGSKLVTTFRGQRDYAAEMAEAQQKGRERAAEIERQRQIEYERMRKAQYPKTNTTSTPQKNYGPTPEDLAREEREKKDRSYRQYEELLNNAKSLSDQALILSEMNKLRPSETTALRLFGVYAELGREDDMDRLHKSFSPSFVAENYDVIWAGWGSESYRNGTYRLALHCLDKLNEPDLNSFTQNLCSRLRLQKWNELPALFEKYSSRFPELLAVAPKLATAFHYLKDGQIGTTEAKRTADELHRFAVARRESRVMDFVNIIVLDAAVSLDPENSVYREERFNSNAILQLKHAMQEDYDFFNK
;
A
#
# COMPACT_ATOMS: atom_id res chain seq x y z
N MET A 1 -16.62 0.21 -32.26
CA MET A 1 -15.89 1.06 -31.28
C MET A 1 -16.09 0.62 -29.82
N LYS A 2 -17.29 0.22 -29.37
CA LYS A 2 -17.50 -0.22 -27.97
C LYS A 2 -16.81 -1.55 -27.60
N GLU A 3 -16.63 -2.47 -28.55
CA GLU A 3 -15.99 -3.77 -28.27
C GLU A 3 -14.46 -3.70 -28.18
N PHE A 4 -13.85 -2.80 -28.94
CA PHE A 4 -12.40 -2.55 -28.87
C PHE A 4 -11.97 -1.97 -27.51
N SER A 5 -12.83 -1.14 -26.89
CA SER A 5 -12.58 -0.56 -25.56
C SER A 5 -12.66 -1.61 -24.44
N ARG A 6 -13.56 -2.60 -24.58
CA ARG A 6 -13.69 -3.71 -23.62
C ARG A 6 -12.51 -4.69 -23.70
N LEU A 7 -12.00 -4.94 -24.91
CA LEU A 7 -10.81 -5.79 -25.09
C LEU A 7 -9.55 -5.13 -24.52
N PHE A 8 -9.44 -3.79 -24.64
CA PHE A 8 -8.32 -3.02 -24.13
C PHE A 8 -8.33 -2.92 -22.59
N LEU A 9 -9.51 -2.73 -21.97
CA LEU A 9 -9.68 -2.80 -20.51
C LEU A 9 -9.36 -4.19 -19.94
N PHE A 10 -9.76 -5.26 -20.64
CA PHE A 10 -9.46 -6.64 -20.24
C PHE A 10 -7.96 -6.96 -20.32
N LEU A 11 -7.26 -6.46 -21.34
CA LEU A 11 -5.80 -6.61 -21.48
C LEU A 11 -5.03 -5.80 -20.42
N ILE A 12 -5.53 -4.63 -20.03
CA ILE A 12 -4.94 -3.84 -18.92
C ILE A 12 -5.15 -4.55 -17.58
N GLN A 13 -6.34 -5.11 -17.31
CA GLN A 13 -6.59 -5.90 -16.09
C GLN A 13 -5.72 -7.16 -16.01
N MET A 14 -5.49 -7.86 -17.13
CA MET A 14 -4.58 -9.01 -17.18
C MET A 14 -3.11 -8.59 -16.97
N ALA A 15 -2.69 -7.43 -17.49
CA ALA A 15 -1.36 -6.89 -17.27
C ALA A 15 -1.13 -6.47 -15.81
N PHE A 16 -2.15 -5.93 -15.12
CA PHE A 16 -2.07 -5.62 -13.68
C PHE A 16 -2.11 -6.88 -12.80
N GLY A 17 -2.86 -7.92 -13.18
CA GLY A 17 -2.86 -9.21 -12.48
C GLY A 17 -1.54 -10.00 -12.61
N LEU A 18 -0.81 -9.83 -13.72
CA LEU A 18 0.53 -10.41 -13.91
C LEU A 18 1.65 -9.64 -13.18
N LEU A 19 1.42 -8.34 -12.90
CA LEU A 19 2.35 -7.51 -12.10
C LEU A 19 2.20 -7.77 -10.59
N THR A 20 1.01 -8.08 -10.10
CA THR A 20 0.81 -8.50 -8.69
C THR A 20 1.38 -9.89 -8.41
N ALA A 21 1.41 -10.78 -9.40
CA ALA A 21 2.04 -12.11 -9.28
C ALA A 21 3.59 -12.05 -9.34
N SER A 22 4.18 -11.08 -10.04
CA SER A 22 5.64 -10.97 -10.20
C SER A 22 6.36 -10.16 -9.11
N ALA A 23 5.63 -9.38 -8.31
CA ALA A 23 6.16 -8.76 -7.08
C ALA A 23 6.30 -9.75 -5.90
N GLN A 24 5.69 -10.95 -5.99
CA GLN A 24 5.72 -11.95 -4.90
C GLN A 24 6.91 -12.92 -4.96
N SER A 25 7.75 -12.88 -6.00
CA SER A 25 8.75 -13.95 -6.22
C SER A 25 10.20 -13.60 -5.88
N THR A 26 10.53 -12.37 -5.46
CA THR A 26 11.92 -12.03 -5.12
C THR A 26 12.07 -11.05 -3.95
N ASN A 27 12.16 -11.58 -2.73
CA ASN A 27 13.29 -11.27 -1.84
C ASN A 27 13.37 -12.20 -0.61
N TRP A 28 14.47 -12.94 -0.64
CA TRP A 28 15.22 -13.58 0.44
C TRP A 28 15.17 -12.84 1.78
N TYR A 29 14.87 -13.56 2.86
CA TYR A 29 15.05 -13.21 4.29
C TYR A 29 14.64 -11.79 4.74
N TYR A 30 13.71 -11.70 5.68
CA TYR A 30 13.48 -10.47 6.46
C TYR A 30 14.04 -10.63 7.87
N GLU A 31 15.17 -9.96 8.17
CA GLU A 31 15.53 -9.58 9.54
C GLU A 31 14.77 -8.28 9.86
N GLN A 32 13.76 -8.37 10.73
CA GLN A 32 13.12 -7.17 11.29
C GLN A 32 13.77 -6.83 12.63
N SER A 33 14.59 -5.77 12.64
CA SER A 33 14.90 -5.03 13.86
C SER A 33 13.68 -4.16 14.19
N THR A 34 12.92 -4.53 15.23
CA THR A 34 11.83 -3.69 15.74
C THR A 34 12.34 -2.79 16.86
N ARG A 35 11.53 -1.80 17.26
CA ARG A 35 11.74 -0.89 18.42
C ARG A 35 12.04 -1.61 19.76
N TYR A 36 11.85 -2.94 19.82
CA TYR A 36 11.93 -3.76 21.04
C TYR A 36 12.96 -4.92 20.95
N GLY A 37 13.73 -5.02 19.86
CA GLY A 37 14.76 -6.06 19.67
C GLY A 37 14.68 -6.82 18.34
N THR A 38 15.62 -7.73 18.12
CA THR A 38 15.74 -8.62 16.95
C THR A 38 14.94 -9.91 17.19
N PHE A 39 14.01 -10.25 16.29
CA PHE A 39 13.32 -11.56 16.32
C PHE A 39 14.11 -12.59 15.50
N ARG A 40 14.33 -13.79 16.06
CA ARG A 40 14.75 -14.99 15.32
C ARG A 40 13.68 -16.06 15.47
N HIS A 41 13.08 -16.50 14.37
CA HIS A 41 12.17 -17.65 14.37
C HIS A 41 12.94 -18.94 14.02
N TYR A 42 12.84 -19.93 14.89
CA TYR A 42 13.35 -21.29 14.67
C TYR A 42 12.25 -22.15 14.02
N SER A 43 12.64 -23.17 13.25
CA SER A 43 11.79 -24.06 12.44
C SER A 43 10.71 -24.87 13.19
N ASN A 44 10.49 -24.59 14.48
CA ASN A 44 9.72 -25.44 15.38
C ASN A 44 8.53 -24.70 16.04
N GLY A 45 8.13 -23.52 15.52
CA GLY A 45 6.84 -22.91 15.89
C GLY A 45 6.75 -22.28 17.29
N GLY A 46 7.77 -21.56 17.76
CA GLY A 46 7.65 -20.72 18.96
C GLY A 46 8.37 -19.38 18.82
N SER A 47 7.74 -18.28 19.25
CA SER A 47 8.34 -16.96 19.50
C SER A 47 8.55 -16.78 21.01
N LYS A 48 9.66 -16.16 21.45
CA LYS A 48 9.85 -15.77 22.85
C LYS A 48 10.36 -14.34 22.91
N LEU A 49 9.65 -13.48 23.65
CA LEU A 49 10.09 -12.12 23.98
C LEU A 49 11.27 -12.19 24.96
N VAL A 50 12.39 -11.54 24.63
CA VAL A 50 13.51 -11.32 25.54
C VAL A 50 13.27 -10.02 26.28
N THR A 51 12.68 -10.10 27.47
CA THR A 51 12.62 -8.98 28.42
C THR A 51 13.84 -9.04 29.34
N THR A 52 14.68 -8.00 29.33
CA THR A 52 15.71 -7.81 30.37
C THR A 52 15.35 -6.62 31.25
N PHE A 53 14.81 -6.92 32.44
CA PHE A 53 14.77 -6.01 33.58
C PHE A 53 16.05 -6.20 34.42
N ARG A 54 16.84 -5.12 34.56
CA ARG A 54 17.77 -4.73 35.65
C ARG A 54 19.05 -4.11 35.09
N GLY A 55 19.23 -2.81 35.34
CA GLY A 55 20.50 -2.12 35.15
C GLY A 55 20.39 -0.88 34.27
N GLN A 56 19.88 0.20 34.87
CA GLN A 56 19.94 1.62 34.47
C GLN A 56 20.63 1.92 33.11
N ARG A 57 19.82 2.02 32.06
CA ARG A 57 20.07 2.92 30.92
C ARG A 57 18.83 3.79 30.73
N ASP A 58 19.05 5.09 30.73
CA ASP A 58 17.97 6.06 30.58
C ASP A 58 17.51 6.09 29.11
N TYR A 59 16.49 5.27 28.82
CA TYR A 59 15.97 5.03 27.48
C TYR A 59 15.44 6.32 26.83
N ALA A 60 15.02 7.30 27.64
CA ALA A 60 14.59 8.60 27.14
C ALA A 60 15.76 9.44 26.59
N ALA A 61 16.94 9.33 27.21
CA ALA A 61 18.16 10.01 26.76
C ALA A 61 18.73 9.38 25.47
N GLU A 62 18.75 8.04 25.38
CA GLU A 62 19.16 7.35 24.15
C GLU A 62 18.18 7.58 22.98
N MET A 63 16.87 7.72 23.27
CA MET A 63 15.86 8.07 22.27
C MET A 63 16.02 9.50 21.74
N ALA A 64 16.37 10.47 22.61
CA ALA A 64 16.66 11.83 22.18
C ALA A 64 17.93 11.89 21.34
N GLU A 65 18.98 11.18 21.74
CA GLU A 65 20.24 11.10 21.00
C GLU A 65 20.09 10.37 19.66
N ALA A 66 19.27 9.32 19.59
CA ALA A 66 18.96 8.60 18.35
C ALA A 66 18.09 9.43 17.40
N GLN A 67 17.13 10.21 17.91
CA GLN A 67 16.37 11.15 17.08
C GLN A 67 17.25 12.30 16.57
N GLN A 68 18.17 12.80 17.39
CA GLN A 68 19.10 13.85 16.99
C GLN A 68 20.09 13.34 15.93
N LYS A 69 20.69 12.17 16.16
CA LYS A 69 21.51 11.46 15.16
C LYS A 69 20.72 11.05 13.91
N GLY A 70 19.42 10.79 14.02
CA GLY A 70 18.53 10.48 12.90
C GLY A 70 18.23 11.72 12.04
N ARG A 71 18.02 12.88 12.66
CA ARG A 71 17.89 14.17 11.95
C ARG A 71 19.21 14.60 11.32
N GLU A 72 20.33 14.41 12.02
CA GLU A 72 21.67 14.65 11.48
C GLU A 72 21.97 13.74 10.30
N ARG A 73 21.65 12.43 10.38
CA ARG A 73 21.78 11.50 9.24
C ARG A 73 20.84 11.83 8.08
N ALA A 74 19.59 12.25 8.35
CA ALA A 74 18.69 12.68 7.29
C ALA A 74 19.23 13.92 6.56
N ALA A 75 19.77 14.89 7.31
CA ALA A 75 20.43 16.07 6.76
C ALA A 75 21.76 15.74 6.04
N GLU A 76 22.52 14.75 6.52
CA GLU A 76 23.74 14.24 5.87
C GLU A 76 23.41 13.52 4.56
N ILE A 77 22.35 12.69 4.55
CA ILE A 77 21.84 12.00 3.37
C ILE A 77 21.29 13.01 2.35
N GLU A 78 20.62 14.07 2.79
CA GLU A 78 20.13 15.13 1.91
C GLU A 78 21.27 16.00 1.34
N ARG A 79 22.33 16.25 2.13
CA ARG A 79 23.56 16.87 1.62
C ARG A 79 24.31 15.96 0.64
N GLN A 80 24.40 14.66 0.91
CA GLN A 80 24.99 13.70 -0.03
C GLN A 80 24.17 13.59 -1.32
N ARG A 81 22.84 13.61 -1.23
CA ARG A 81 21.94 13.69 -2.40
C ARG A 81 22.20 14.95 -3.22
N GLN A 82 22.40 16.12 -2.60
CA GLN A 82 22.73 17.35 -3.33
C GLN A 82 24.12 17.30 -4.00
N ILE A 83 25.12 16.71 -3.33
CA ILE A 83 26.48 16.55 -3.89
C ILE A 83 26.47 15.56 -5.07
N GLU A 84 25.72 14.47 -4.97
CA GLU A 84 25.56 13.49 -6.04
C GLU A 84 24.76 14.07 -7.21
N TYR A 85 23.75 14.89 -6.93
CA TYR A 85 23.00 15.68 -7.92
C TYR A 85 23.92 16.68 -8.66
N GLU A 86 24.83 17.37 -7.96
CA GLU A 86 25.82 18.24 -8.59
C GLU A 86 26.87 17.47 -9.41
N ARG A 87 27.26 16.27 -8.97
CA ARG A 87 28.16 15.39 -9.74
C ARG A 87 27.51 14.89 -11.03
N MET A 88 26.25 14.47 -10.97
CA MET A 88 25.48 14.08 -12.16
C MET A 88 25.25 15.27 -13.10
N ARG A 89 25.02 16.48 -12.56
CA ARG A 89 24.91 17.71 -13.35
C ARG A 89 26.23 18.11 -14.04
N LYS A 90 27.38 17.96 -13.37
CA LYS A 90 28.71 18.26 -13.94
C LYS A 90 29.18 17.18 -14.93
N ALA A 91 28.75 15.93 -14.75
CA ALA A 91 29.04 14.83 -15.69
C ALA A 91 28.28 14.95 -17.02
N GLN A 92 27.19 15.73 -17.08
CA GLN A 92 26.37 15.94 -18.29
C GLN A 92 26.89 17.02 -19.26
N TYR A 93 28.02 17.67 -18.98
CA TYR A 93 28.64 18.66 -19.88
C TYR A 93 30.11 18.33 -20.21
N PRO A 94 30.40 17.66 -21.34
CA PRO A 94 31.74 17.65 -21.90
C PRO A 94 32.00 19.02 -22.54
N LYS A 95 33.02 19.77 -22.08
CA LYS A 95 33.54 20.94 -22.79
C LYS A 95 34.28 20.47 -24.05
N THR A 96 33.63 20.56 -25.21
CA THR A 96 34.29 20.44 -26.51
C THR A 96 34.92 21.78 -26.88
N ASN A 97 36.25 21.86 -26.79
CA ASN A 97 37.03 22.89 -27.47
C ASN A 97 37.25 22.44 -28.91
N THR A 98 36.66 23.13 -29.88
CA THR A 98 36.98 23.00 -31.29
C THR A 98 37.28 24.37 -31.89
N THR A 99 38.56 24.60 -32.15
CA THR A 99 39.08 25.65 -33.03
C THR A 99 38.79 25.28 -34.48
N SER A 100 37.94 26.05 -35.17
CA SER A 100 37.92 26.11 -36.64
C SER A 100 37.29 27.40 -37.16
N THR A 101 37.86 27.85 -38.28
CA THR A 101 37.68 29.07 -39.09
C THR A 101 36.24 29.55 -39.38
N PRO A 102 36.04 30.85 -39.65
CA PRO A 102 34.73 31.50 -39.61
C PRO A 102 33.90 31.21 -40.86
N GLN A 103 32.97 30.26 -40.74
CA GLN A 103 31.86 30.09 -41.67
C GLN A 103 30.61 30.70 -41.02
N LYS A 104 29.85 31.53 -41.74
CA LYS A 104 28.61 32.16 -41.23
C LYS A 104 27.56 31.08 -40.94
N ASN A 105 27.60 30.53 -39.74
CA ASN A 105 26.60 29.62 -39.20
C ASN A 105 25.48 30.48 -38.59
N TYR A 106 24.31 30.52 -39.24
CA TYR A 106 23.10 30.89 -38.51
C TYR A 106 22.90 29.78 -37.47
N GLY A 107 22.93 30.14 -36.18
CA GLY A 107 22.74 29.16 -35.09
C GLY A 107 21.41 28.41 -35.19
N PRO A 108 21.21 27.34 -34.40
CA PRO A 108 19.97 26.58 -34.41
C PRO A 108 18.77 27.52 -34.24
N THR A 109 17.76 27.34 -35.07
CA THR A 109 16.56 28.18 -35.01
C THR A 109 15.81 27.89 -33.71
N PRO A 110 14.94 28.81 -33.23
CA PRO A 110 14.06 28.53 -32.09
C PRO A 110 13.22 27.26 -32.26
N GLU A 111 12.88 26.89 -33.50
CA GLU A 111 12.16 25.64 -33.82
C GLU A 111 13.06 24.41 -33.65
N ASP A 112 14.32 24.48 -34.05
CA ASP A 112 15.30 23.40 -33.87
C ASP A 112 15.58 23.14 -32.38
N LEU A 113 15.72 24.22 -31.60
CA LEU A 113 15.89 24.14 -30.14
C LEU A 113 14.64 23.54 -29.47
N ALA A 114 13.44 23.95 -29.89
CA ALA A 114 12.19 23.41 -29.37
C ALA A 114 12.00 21.92 -29.75
N ARG A 115 12.44 21.50 -30.94
CA ARG A 115 12.44 20.09 -31.35
C ARG A 115 13.41 19.28 -30.51
N GLU A 116 14.65 19.75 -30.33
CA GLU A 116 15.67 19.08 -29.53
C GLU A 116 15.21 18.92 -28.06
N GLU A 117 14.59 19.96 -27.49
CA GLU A 117 13.99 19.89 -26.15
C GLU A 117 12.87 18.85 -26.06
N ARG A 118 11.99 18.75 -27.07
CA ARG A 118 10.93 17.74 -27.11
C ARG A 118 11.52 16.32 -27.19
N GLU A 119 12.48 16.10 -28.07
CA GLU A 119 13.15 14.81 -28.20
C GLU A 119 13.92 14.41 -26.93
N LYS A 120 14.50 15.39 -26.23
CA LYS A 120 15.13 15.16 -24.92
C LYS A 120 14.10 14.77 -23.86
N LYS A 121 12.97 15.49 -23.78
CA LYS A 121 11.87 15.15 -22.86
C LYS A 121 11.30 13.76 -23.16
N ASP A 122 11.09 13.41 -24.43
CA ASP A 122 10.58 12.10 -24.82
C ASP A 122 11.54 10.96 -24.45
N ARG A 123 12.85 11.17 -24.65
CA ARG A 123 13.87 10.20 -24.21
C ARG A 123 13.86 10.01 -22.70
N SER A 124 13.83 11.09 -21.93
CA SER A 124 13.74 11.02 -20.46
C SER A 124 12.45 10.36 -19.99
N TYR A 125 11.32 10.62 -20.65
CA TYR A 125 10.04 9.99 -20.31
C TYR A 125 10.09 8.47 -20.50
N ARG A 126 10.64 7.98 -21.62
CA ARG A 126 10.81 6.53 -21.86
C ARG A 126 11.73 5.87 -20.84
N GLN A 127 12.82 6.55 -20.44
CA GLN A 127 13.69 6.06 -19.38
C GLN A 127 12.94 5.92 -18.05
N TYR A 128 12.08 6.88 -17.71
CA TYR A 128 11.25 6.76 -16.51
C TYR A 128 10.21 5.64 -16.61
N GLU A 129 9.65 5.35 -17.78
CA GLU A 129 8.78 4.19 -17.96
C GLU A 129 9.53 2.87 -17.71
N GLU A 130 10.77 2.75 -18.21
CA GLU A 130 11.62 1.60 -17.93
C GLU A 130 11.96 1.48 -16.43
N LEU A 131 12.29 2.59 -15.78
CA LEU A 131 12.56 2.61 -14.34
C LEU A 131 11.31 2.23 -13.54
N LEU A 132 10.13 2.72 -13.94
CA LEU A 132 8.87 2.42 -13.27
C LEU A 132 8.56 0.92 -13.35
N ASN A 133 8.78 0.30 -14.51
CA ASN A 133 8.59 -1.15 -14.69
C ASN A 133 9.54 -1.99 -13.83
N ASN A 134 10.71 -1.44 -13.47
CA ASN A 134 11.71 -2.11 -12.64
C ASN A 134 11.68 -1.67 -11.17
N ALA A 135 10.75 -0.79 -10.78
CA ALA A 135 10.68 -0.23 -9.44
C ALA A 135 10.26 -1.31 -8.43
N LYS A 136 11.08 -1.50 -7.39
CA LYS A 136 10.87 -2.55 -6.37
C LYS A 136 10.08 -2.09 -5.15
N SER A 137 9.86 -0.78 -5.01
CA SER A 137 9.17 -0.21 -3.86
C SER A 137 8.17 0.88 -4.27
N LEU A 138 7.13 1.06 -3.46
CA LEU A 138 6.15 2.14 -3.64
C LEU A 138 6.81 3.52 -3.55
N SER A 139 7.86 3.67 -2.73
CA SER A 139 8.62 4.93 -2.64
C SER A 139 9.37 5.26 -3.93
N ASP A 140 9.96 4.26 -4.59
CA ASP A 140 10.62 4.45 -5.89
C ASP A 140 9.58 4.78 -6.98
N GLN A 141 8.46 4.05 -7.00
CA GLN A 141 7.35 4.33 -7.93
C GLN A 141 6.83 5.76 -7.75
N ALA A 142 6.65 6.22 -6.52
CA ALA A 142 6.22 7.59 -6.21
C ALA A 142 7.21 8.64 -6.75
N LEU A 143 8.51 8.42 -6.54
CA LEU A 143 9.55 9.31 -7.03
C LEU A 143 9.55 9.38 -8.56
N ILE A 144 9.55 8.22 -9.23
CA ILE A 144 9.58 8.13 -10.69
C ILE A 144 8.32 8.77 -11.29
N LEU A 145 7.14 8.44 -10.79
CA LEU A 145 5.88 9.02 -11.27
C LEU A 145 5.78 10.53 -11.01
N SER A 146 6.34 11.02 -9.89
CA SER A 146 6.44 12.46 -9.62
C SER A 146 7.28 13.16 -10.68
N GLU A 147 8.44 12.60 -11.04
CA GLU A 147 9.30 13.16 -12.10
C GLU A 147 8.65 13.08 -13.48
N MET A 148 7.98 11.97 -13.80
CA MET A 148 7.20 11.84 -15.03
C MET A 148 6.10 12.91 -15.11
N ASN A 149 5.38 13.15 -14.02
CA ASN A 149 4.31 14.15 -13.97
C ASN A 149 4.85 15.59 -14.04
N LYS A 150 6.05 15.87 -13.51
CA LYS A 150 6.73 17.18 -13.68
C LYS A 150 7.19 17.39 -15.11
N LEU A 151 7.75 16.35 -15.74
CA LEU A 151 8.29 16.41 -17.10
C LEU A 151 7.19 16.59 -18.14
N ARG A 152 6.10 15.86 -17.97
CA ARG A 152 4.91 15.87 -18.83
C ARG A 152 3.66 15.64 -17.97
N PRO A 153 3.04 16.71 -17.45
CA PRO A 153 1.82 16.61 -16.67
C PRO A 153 0.74 15.88 -17.45
N SER A 154 0.18 14.83 -16.85
CA SER A 154 -0.97 14.13 -17.40
C SER A 154 -1.83 13.59 -16.28
N GLU A 155 -3.15 13.66 -16.43
CA GLU A 155 -4.09 13.15 -15.42
C GLU A 155 -3.92 11.65 -15.21
N THR A 156 -3.54 10.89 -16.24
CA THR A 156 -3.24 9.45 -16.13
C THR A 156 -2.01 9.18 -15.27
N THR A 157 -0.92 9.92 -15.45
CA THR A 157 0.29 9.77 -14.61
C THR A 157 0.00 10.23 -13.18
N ALA A 158 -0.74 11.34 -13.03
CA ALA A 158 -1.16 11.85 -11.74
C ALA A 158 -2.12 10.88 -11.01
N LEU A 159 -3.00 10.16 -11.71
CA LEU A 159 -3.85 9.12 -11.12
C LEU A 159 -3.05 7.91 -10.64
N ARG A 160 -2.04 7.47 -11.40
CA ARG A 160 -1.12 6.41 -10.94
C ARG A 160 -0.36 6.85 -9.68
N LEU A 161 0.14 8.09 -9.68
CA LEU A 161 0.83 8.66 -8.51
C LEU A 161 -0.11 8.77 -7.30
N PHE A 162 -1.36 9.17 -7.52
CA PHE A 162 -2.41 9.23 -6.49
C PHE A 162 -2.61 7.86 -5.82
N GLY A 163 -2.71 6.78 -6.61
CA GLY A 163 -2.81 5.42 -6.07
C GLY A 163 -1.60 5.02 -5.22
N VAL A 164 -0.38 5.35 -5.66
CA VAL A 164 0.83 5.08 -4.87
C VAL A 164 0.84 5.88 -3.57
N TYR A 165 0.38 7.14 -3.59
CA TYR A 165 0.26 7.96 -2.39
C TYR A 165 -0.80 7.45 -1.41
N ALA A 166 -1.90 6.88 -1.89
CA ALA A 166 -2.89 6.21 -1.04
C ALA A 166 -2.27 5.05 -0.27
N GLU A 167 -1.50 4.21 -0.95
CA GLU A 167 -0.83 3.06 -0.32
C GLU A 167 0.29 3.49 0.66
N LEU A 168 0.91 4.65 0.43
CA LEU A 168 1.92 5.24 1.31
C LEU A 168 1.34 6.08 2.45
N GLY A 169 0.02 6.33 2.50
CA GLY A 169 -0.60 7.19 3.51
C GLY A 169 -0.22 8.67 3.37
N ARG A 170 -0.06 9.18 2.14
CA ARG A 170 0.32 10.57 1.85
C ARG A 170 -0.91 11.42 1.48
N GLU A 171 -1.80 11.62 2.45
CA GLU A 171 -3.08 12.33 2.29
C GLU A 171 -2.94 13.72 1.62
N ASP A 172 -2.03 14.56 2.12
CA ASP A 172 -1.81 15.91 1.58
C ASP A 172 -1.40 15.90 0.10
N ASP A 173 -0.63 14.90 -0.31
CA ASP A 173 -0.21 14.77 -1.70
C ASP A 173 -1.36 14.26 -2.58
N MET A 174 -2.20 13.38 -2.06
CA MET A 174 -3.42 12.94 -2.75
C MET A 174 -4.39 14.10 -2.97
N ASP A 175 -4.60 14.94 -1.95
CA ASP A 175 -5.47 16.12 -2.06
C ASP A 175 -4.97 17.09 -3.13
N ARG A 176 -3.65 17.35 -3.17
CA ARG A 176 -3.02 18.17 -4.22
C ARG A 176 -3.25 17.61 -5.61
N LEU A 177 -3.11 16.29 -5.81
CA LEU A 177 -3.35 15.65 -7.10
C LEU A 177 -4.82 15.67 -7.48
N HIS A 178 -5.72 15.37 -6.54
CA HIS A 178 -7.16 15.38 -6.77
C HIS A 178 -7.64 16.76 -7.25
N LYS A 179 -7.16 17.85 -6.63
CA LYS A 179 -7.44 19.23 -7.03
C LYS A 179 -6.93 19.59 -8.43
N SER A 180 -5.96 18.83 -8.95
CA SER A 180 -5.42 19.03 -10.31
C SER A 180 -6.23 18.31 -11.39
N PHE A 181 -7.11 17.38 -11.03
CA PHE A 181 -7.94 16.67 -11.99
C PHE A 181 -9.10 17.53 -12.49
N SER A 182 -9.38 17.42 -13.78
CA SER A 182 -10.57 17.97 -14.40
C SER A 182 -11.83 17.24 -13.91
N PRO A 183 -12.99 17.93 -13.84
CA PRO A 183 -14.24 17.30 -13.40
C PRO A 183 -14.64 16.08 -14.25
N SER A 184 -14.39 16.12 -15.56
CA SER A 184 -14.65 14.99 -16.47
C SER A 184 -13.77 13.78 -16.13
N PHE A 185 -12.48 14.01 -15.87
CA PHE A 185 -11.57 12.94 -15.50
C PHE A 185 -11.93 12.30 -14.15
N VAL A 186 -12.35 13.11 -13.18
CA VAL A 186 -12.86 12.62 -11.89
C VAL A 186 -14.11 11.76 -12.09
N ALA A 187 -15.05 12.19 -12.93
CA ALA A 187 -16.26 11.43 -13.21
C ALA A 187 -15.96 10.08 -13.89
N GLU A 188 -15.01 10.04 -14.83
CA GLU A 188 -14.58 8.82 -15.52
C GLU A 188 -13.81 7.84 -14.62
N ASN A 189 -13.09 8.36 -13.62
CA ASN A 189 -12.24 7.58 -12.71
C ASN A 189 -12.79 7.55 -11.28
N TYR A 190 -14.10 7.77 -11.14
CA TYR A 190 -14.76 7.97 -9.84
C TYR A 190 -14.45 6.86 -8.84
N ASP A 191 -14.65 5.59 -9.22
CA ASP A 191 -14.43 4.44 -8.33
C ASP A 191 -12.94 4.33 -7.91
N VAL A 192 -12.00 4.62 -8.80
CA VAL A 192 -10.55 4.56 -8.50
C VAL A 192 -10.16 5.62 -7.46
N ILE A 193 -10.68 6.84 -7.63
CA ILE A 193 -10.37 7.96 -6.72
C ILE A 193 -10.95 7.68 -5.33
N TRP A 194 -12.21 7.26 -5.25
CA TRP A 194 -12.85 6.94 -3.96
C TRP A 194 -12.26 5.70 -3.30
N ALA A 195 -11.83 4.69 -4.07
CA ALA A 195 -11.11 3.54 -3.54
C ALA A 195 -9.77 3.96 -2.93
N GLY A 196 -9.03 4.86 -3.59
CA GLY A 196 -7.78 5.39 -3.04
C GLY A 196 -7.98 6.12 -1.71
N TRP A 197 -8.94 7.03 -1.62
CA TRP A 197 -9.30 7.68 -0.35
C TRP A 197 -9.74 6.68 0.73
N GLY A 198 -10.51 5.66 0.33
CA GLY A 198 -10.95 4.59 1.23
C GLY A 198 -9.77 3.77 1.80
N SER A 199 -8.82 3.37 0.95
CA SER A 199 -7.62 2.61 1.34
C SER A 199 -6.74 3.42 2.27
N GLU A 200 -6.51 4.69 1.94
CA GLU A 200 -5.75 5.63 2.77
C GLU A 200 -6.37 5.76 4.17
N SER A 201 -7.68 6.05 4.24
CA SER A 201 -8.39 6.18 5.50
C SER A 201 -8.39 4.89 6.31
N TYR A 202 -8.52 3.73 5.65
CA TYR A 202 -8.43 2.43 6.30
C TYR A 202 -7.05 2.23 6.95
N ARG A 203 -5.96 2.52 6.22
CA ARG A 203 -4.58 2.40 6.70
C ARG A 203 -4.30 3.31 7.91
N ASN A 204 -4.93 4.48 7.95
CA ASN A 204 -4.85 5.43 9.06
C ASN A 204 -5.79 5.11 10.23
N GLY A 205 -6.58 4.04 10.14
CA GLY A 205 -7.54 3.65 11.18
C GLY A 205 -8.76 4.57 11.28
N THR A 206 -8.98 5.47 10.32
CA THR A 206 -10.14 6.36 10.26
C THR A 206 -11.33 5.65 9.61
N TYR A 207 -11.74 4.51 10.18
CA TYR A 207 -12.70 3.58 9.57
C TYR A 207 -14.04 4.20 9.17
N ARG A 208 -14.50 5.26 9.84
CA ARG A 208 -15.72 5.99 9.45
C ARG A 208 -15.56 6.71 8.11
N LEU A 209 -14.40 7.33 7.88
CA LEU A 209 -14.06 7.97 6.61
C LEU A 209 -13.81 6.93 5.52
N ALA A 210 -13.16 5.81 5.87
CA ALA A 210 -13.00 4.68 4.97
C ALA A 210 -14.36 4.19 4.45
N LEU A 211 -15.34 3.96 5.34
CA LEU A 211 -16.69 3.58 4.92
C LEU A 211 -17.39 4.65 4.07
N HIS A 212 -17.26 5.93 4.43
CA HIS A 212 -17.85 7.01 3.64
C HIS A 212 -17.35 7.01 2.18
N CYS A 213 -16.08 6.64 1.97
CA CYS A 213 -15.48 6.55 0.65
C CYS A 213 -15.86 5.24 -0.06
N LEU A 214 -15.71 4.10 0.62
CA LEU A 214 -15.87 2.77 0.03
C LEU A 214 -17.35 2.45 -0.28
N ASP A 215 -18.31 3.02 0.45
CA ASP A 215 -19.75 2.84 0.18
C ASP A 215 -20.23 3.57 -1.08
N LYS A 216 -19.41 4.46 -1.65
CA LYS A 216 -19.71 5.16 -2.91
C LYS A 216 -19.36 4.35 -4.15
N LEU A 217 -18.59 3.28 -4.00
CA LEU A 217 -18.09 2.50 -5.12
C LEU A 217 -19.25 1.77 -5.80
N ASN A 218 -19.36 1.95 -7.12
CA ASN A 218 -20.34 1.23 -7.91
C ASN A 218 -19.88 -0.21 -8.11
N GLU A 219 -18.61 -0.36 -8.48
CA GLU A 219 -17.96 -1.63 -8.81
C GLU A 219 -16.71 -1.83 -7.96
N PRO A 220 -16.84 -2.22 -6.67
CA PRO A 220 -15.69 -2.39 -5.79
C PRO A 220 -14.81 -3.55 -6.28
N ASP A 221 -13.49 -3.35 -6.22
CA ASP A 221 -12.52 -4.44 -6.31
C ASP A 221 -12.42 -5.23 -4.99
N LEU A 222 -11.65 -6.32 -4.98
CA LEU A 222 -11.52 -7.20 -3.83
C LEU A 222 -10.94 -6.47 -2.61
N ASN A 223 -9.93 -5.61 -2.81
CA ASN A 223 -9.28 -4.88 -1.72
C ASN A 223 -10.25 -3.86 -1.09
N SER A 224 -10.92 -3.07 -1.92
CA SER A 224 -11.91 -2.09 -1.50
C SER A 224 -13.07 -2.77 -0.76
N PHE A 225 -13.54 -3.91 -1.28
CA PHE A 225 -14.60 -4.70 -0.66
C PHE A 225 -14.18 -5.30 0.70
N THR A 226 -12.99 -5.87 0.79
CA THR A 226 -12.48 -6.45 2.04
C THR A 226 -12.19 -5.36 3.07
N GLN A 227 -11.57 -4.25 2.71
CA GLN A 227 -11.38 -3.08 3.59
C GLN A 227 -12.70 -2.51 4.10
N ASN A 228 -13.73 -2.52 3.25
CA ASN A 228 -15.08 -2.10 3.61
C ASN A 228 -15.68 -3.02 4.69
N LEU A 229 -15.59 -4.35 4.50
CA LEU A 229 -16.04 -5.33 5.49
C LEU A 229 -15.23 -5.25 6.80
N CYS A 230 -13.90 -5.13 6.72
CA CYS A 230 -13.04 -4.93 7.90
C CYS A 230 -13.45 -3.66 8.66
N SER A 231 -13.66 -2.54 7.96
CA SER A 231 -14.10 -1.28 8.59
C SER A 231 -15.44 -1.45 9.31
N ARG A 232 -16.39 -2.20 8.74
CA ARG A 232 -17.66 -2.55 9.39
C ARG A 232 -17.46 -3.43 10.62
N LEU A 233 -16.59 -4.44 10.55
CA LEU A 233 -16.23 -5.28 11.70
C LEU A 233 -15.65 -4.45 12.84
N ARG A 234 -14.66 -3.60 12.56
CA ARG A 234 -14.00 -2.72 13.55
C ARG A 234 -14.92 -1.68 14.16
N LEU A 235 -15.91 -1.20 13.41
CA LEU A 235 -16.95 -0.28 13.90
C LEU A 235 -18.16 -0.99 14.50
N GLN A 236 -18.14 -2.32 14.61
CA GLN A 236 -19.23 -3.15 15.13
C GLN A 236 -20.56 -2.97 14.38
N LYS A 237 -20.49 -2.65 13.09
CA LYS A 237 -21.66 -2.53 12.20
C LYS A 237 -22.11 -3.90 11.67
N TRP A 238 -22.31 -4.87 12.56
CA TRP A 238 -22.51 -6.27 12.17
C TRP A 238 -23.80 -6.53 11.39
N ASN A 239 -24.83 -5.72 11.63
CA ASN A 239 -26.12 -5.82 10.93
C ASN A 239 -26.01 -5.64 9.40
N GLU A 240 -24.98 -4.92 8.94
CA GLU A 240 -24.76 -4.62 7.52
C GLU A 240 -23.95 -5.71 6.80
N LEU A 241 -23.21 -6.54 7.54
CA LEU A 241 -22.22 -7.48 6.98
C LEU A 241 -22.85 -8.58 6.10
N PRO A 242 -23.91 -9.31 6.52
CA PRO A 242 -24.42 -10.43 5.72
C PRO A 242 -24.94 -9.98 4.35
N ALA A 243 -25.75 -8.91 4.32
CA ALA A 243 -26.34 -8.40 3.08
C ALA A 243 -25.27 -7.88 2.11
N LEU A 244 -24.26 -7.18 2.63
CA LEU A 244 -23.15 -6.70 1.82
C LEU A 244 -22.30 -7.86 1.28
N PHE A 245 -22.02 -8.86 2.13
CA PHE A 245 -21.24 -10.02 1.74
C PHE A 245 -21.94 -10.86 0.67
N GLU A 246 -23.23 -11.12 0.82
CA GLU A 246 -24.05 -11.84 -0.16
C GLU A 246 -24.06 -11.12 -1.51
N LYS A 247 -24.18 -9.79 -1.51
CA LYS A 247 -24.26 -8.98 -2.74
C LYS A 247 -23.00 -9.07 -3.62
N TYR A 248 -21.81 -9.13 -3.01
CA TYR A 248 -20.56 -8.98 -3.75
C TYR A 248 -19.63 -10.20 -3.72
N SER A 249 -19.73 -11.09 -2.73
CA SER A 249 -18.75 -12.18 -2.53
C SER A 249 -18.60 -13.12 -3.73
N SER A 250 -19.69 -13.40 -4.45
CA SER A 250 -19.68 -14.27 -5.63
C SER A 250 -18.83 -13.74 -6.79
N ARG A 251 -18.48 -12.45 -6.79
CA ARG A 251 -17.63 -11.80 -7.80
C ARG A 251 -16.15 -12.08 -7.61
N PHE A 252 -15.75 -12.57 -6.43
CA PHE A 252 -14.34 -12.72 -6.06
C PHE A 252 -13.99 -14.20 -5.84
N PRO A 253 -13.39 -14.87 -6.84
CA PRO A 253 -12.99 -16.27 -6.73
C PRO A 253 -12.09 -16.57 -5.52
N GLU A 254 -11.31 -15.60 -5.09
CA GLU A 254 -10.39 -15.66 -3.94
C GLU A 254 -11.12 -15.93 -2.62
N LEU A 255 -12.41 -15.55 -2.54
CA LEU A 255 -13.23 -15.74 -1.36
C LEU A 255 -13.96 -17.09 -1.35
N LEU A 256 -14.04 -17.82 -2.47
CA LEU A 256 -14.87 -19.03 -2.60
C LEU A 256 -14.59 -20.07 -1.51
N ALA A 257 -13.31 -20.28 -1.17
CA ALA A 257 -12.90 -21.26 -0.17
C ALA A 257 -13.31 -20.90 1.27
N VAL A 258 -13.55 -19.62 1.56
CA VAL A 258 -13.84 -19.12 2.91
C VAL A 258 -15.21 -18.47 3.04
N ALA A 259 -15.89 -18.22 1.93
CA ALA A 259 -17.17 -17.51 1.90
C ALA A 259 -18.26 -18.16 2.78
N PRO A 260 -18.44 -19.50 2.81
CA PRO A 260 -19.41 -20.10 3.71
C PRO A 260 -19.13 -19.78 5.18
N LYS A 261 -17.85 -19.79 5.58
CA LYS A 261 -17.42 -19.53 6.97
C LYS A 261 -17.58 -18.07 7.33
N LEU A 262 -17.25 -17.15 6.41
CA LEU A 262 -17.48 -15.72 6.60
C LEU A 262 -18.97 -15.39 6.70
N ALA A 263 -19.81 -16.00 5.86
CA ALA A 263 -21.26 -15.83 5.94
C ALA A 263 -21.80 -16.28 7.30
N THR A 264 -21.43 -17.47 7.77
CA THR A 264 -21.78 -17.97 9.10
C THR A 264 -21.28 -17.03 10.21
N ALA A 265 -20.03 -16.59 10.14
CA ALA A 265 -19.46 -15.64 11.10
C ALA A 265 -20.25 -14.33 11.17
N PHE A 266 -20.61 -13.75 10.02
CA PHE A 266 -21.37 -12.51 9.97
C PHE A 266 -22.79 -12.67 10.51
N HIS A 267 -23.41 -13.84 10.34
CA HIS A 267 -24.69 -14.14 11.00
C HIS A 267 -24.54 -14.23 12.52
N TYR A 268 -23.54 -14.95 13.04
CA TYR A 268 -23.30 -14.99 14.49
C TYR A 268 -23.03 -13.61 15.09
N LEU A 269 -22.24 -12.77 14.41
CA LEU A 269 -22.00 -11.40 14.85
C LEU A 269 -23.28 -10.56 14.85
N LYS A 270 -24.07 -10.61 13.76
CA LYS A 270 -25.35 -9.92 13.66
C LYS A 270 -26.32 -10.33 14.78
N ASP A 271 -26.35 -11.62 15.11
CA ASP A 271 -27.25 -12.18 16.11
C ASP A 271 -26.70 -12.07 17.55
N GLY A 272 -25.52 -11.45 17.73
CA GLY A 272 -24.89 -11.24 19.04
C GLY A 272 -24.36 -12.53 19.69
N GLN A 273 -24.16 -13.60 18.92
CA GLN A 273 -23.71 -14.91 19.40
C GLN A 273 -22.18 -14.96 19.57
N ILE A 274 -21.61 -14.01 20.30
CA ILE A 274 -20.15 -13.90 20.51
C ILE A 274 -19.72 -14.83 21.64
N GLY A 275 -18.61 -15.54 21.44
CA GLY A 275 -18.02 -16.43 22.45
C GLY A 275 -18.79 -17.74 22.70
N THR A 276 -19.88 -18.01 21.96
CA THR A 276 -20.59 -19.29 21.99
C THR A 276 -19.70 -20.41 21.45
N THR A 277 -20.03 -21.67 21.76
CA THR A 277 -19.28 -22.84 21.29
C THR A 277 -19.20 -22.86 19.75
N GLU A 278 -20.31 -22.56 19.08
CA GLU A 278 -20.41 -22.53 17.63
C GLU A 278 -19.63 -21.35 17.03
N ALA A 279 -19.73 -20.16 17.63
CA ALA A 279 -18.97 -19.00 17.18
C ALA A 279 -17.46 -19.20 17.33
N LYS A 280 -17.02 -19.76 18.46
CA LYS A 280 -15.60 -20.10 18.70
C LYS A 280 -15.08 -21.12 17.69
N ARG A 281 -15.87 -22.15 17.36
CA ARG A 281 -15.52 -23.11 16.31
C ARG A 281 -15.38 -22.43 14.95
N THR A 282 -16.29 -21.53 14.57
CA THR A 282 -16.17 -20.77 13.32
C THR A 282 -14.93 -19.86 13.33
N ALA A 283 -14.64 -19.21 14.46
CA ALA A 283 -13.43 -18.40 14.63
C ALA A 283 -12.14 -19.22 14.44
N ASP A 284 -12.08 -20.41 15.04
CA ASP A 284 -10.97 -21.37 14.88
C ASP A 284 -10.73 -21.74 13.41
N GLU A 285 -11.82 -22.00 12.68
CA GLU A 285 -11.74 -22.37 11.27
C GLU A 285 -11.27 -21.21 10.37
N LEU A 286 -11.68 -19.98 10.67
CA LEU A 286 -11.22 -18.76 9.99
C LEU A 286 -9.74 -18.48 10.29
N HIS A 287 -9.33 -18.64 11.55
CA HIS A 287 -7.93 -18.50 11.96
C HIS A 287 -7.02 -19.52 11.25
N ARG A 288 -7.39 -20.81 11.23
CA ARG A 288 -6.63 -21.85 10.52
C ARG A 288 -6.50 -21.55 9.03
N PHE A 289 -7.54 -21.01 8.41
CA PHE A 289 -7.48 -20.58 7.02
C PHE A 289 -6.47 -19.45 6.81
N ALA A 290 -6.44 -18.44 7.69
CA ALA A 290 -5.46 -17.35 7.63
C ALA A 290 -4.02 -17.85 7.78
N VAL A 291 -3.78 -18.74 8.74
CA VAL A 291 -2.46 -19.35 8.99
C VAL A 291 -1.99 -20.15 7.77
N ALA A 292 -2.85 -20.99 7.21
CA ALA A 292 -2.50 -21.78 6.02
C ALA A 292 -2.13 -20.91 4.81
N ARG A 293 -2.85 -19.79 4.61
CA ARG A 293 -2.52 -18.82 3.56
C ARG A 293 -1.16 -18.18 3.80
N ARG A 294 -0.88 -17.73 5.03
CA ARG A 294 0.42 -17.16 5.41
C ARG A 294 1.56 -18.15 5.18
N GLU A 295 1.40 -19.40 5.61
CA GLU A 295 2.40 -20.46 5.42
C GLU A 295 2.67 -20.74 3.94
N SER A 296 1.63 -20.60 3.10
CA SER A 296 1.71 -20.65 1.64
C SER A 296 2.22 -19.35 1.02
N ARG A 297 2.67 -18.37 1.83
CA ARG A 297 3.15 -17.05 1.43
C ARG A 297 2.11 -16.19 0.71
N VAL A 298 0.83 -16.45 0.94
CA VAL A 298 -0.28 -15.63 0.44
C VAL A 298 -0.76 -14.73 1.57
N MET A 299 -0.43 -13.44 1.48
CA MET A 299 -0.79 -12.41 2.47
C MET A 299 -1.42 -11.22 1.76
N ASP A 300 -2.70 -11.01 2.01
CA ASP A 300 -3.50 -9.90 1.46
C ASP A 300 -4.66 -9.54 2.42
N PHE A 301 -5.56 -8.67 1.99
CA PHE A 301 -6.71 -8.25 2.80
C PHE A 301 -7.73 -9.38 3.06
N VAL A 302 -7.66 -10.52 2.35
CA VAL A 302 -8.47 -11.70 2.70
C VAL A 302 -8.01 -12.30 4.03
N ASN A 303 -6.70 -12.27 4.32
CA ASN A 303 -6.18 -12.68 5.63
C ASN A 303 -6.70 -11.76 6.74
N ILE A 304 -6.79 -10.45 6.47
CA ILE A 304 -7.24 -9.48 7.46
C ILE A 304 -8.71 -9.64 7.78
N ILE A 305 -9.59 -9.79 6.77
CA ILE A 305 -11.03 -9.92 7.03
C ILE A 305 -11.38 -11.19 7.82
N VAL A 306 -10.72 -12.31 7.54
CA VAL A 306 -10.98 -13.56 8.28
C VAL A 306 -10.48 -13.47 9.72
N LEU A 307 -9.37 -12.78 9.97
CA LEU A 307 -8.83 -12.55 11.31
C LEU A 307 -9.66 -11.53 12.10
N ASP A 308 -10.13 -10.46 11.44
CA ASP A 308 -11.07 -9.50 12.03
C ASP A 308 -12.37 -10.18 12.45
N ALA A 309 -12.91 -11.08 11.61
CA ALA A 309 -14.08 -11.87 11.93
C ALA A 309 -13.81 -12.85 13.07
N ALA A 310 -12.68 -13.57 13.05
CA ALA A 310 -12.30 -14.50 14.12
C ALA A 310 -12.15 -13.80 15.48
N VAL A 311 -11.45 -12.67 15.53
CA VAL A 311 -11.29 -11.87 16.76
C VAL A 311 -12.64 -11.30 17.21
N SER A 312 -13.52 -10.91 16.28
CA SER A 312 -14.85 -10.41 16.65
C SER A 312 -15.74 -11.50 17.27
N LEU A 313 -15.60 -12.75 16.83
CA LEU A 313 -16.35 -13.91 17.35
C LEU A 313 -15.81 -14.42 18.68
N ASP A 314 -14.50 -14.31 18.93
CA ASP A 314 -13.84 -14.74 20.16
C ASP A 314 -12.77 -13.72 20.61
N PRO A 315 -13.20 -12.57 21.18
CA PRO A 315 -12.32 -11.42 21.42
C PRO A 315 -11.27 -11.62 22.51
N GLU A 316 -11.43 -12.62 23.37
CA GLU A 316 -10.47 -12.94 24.44
C GLU A 316 -9.35 -13.89 23.98
N ASN A 317 -9.44 -14.39 22.74
CA ASN A 317 -8.46 -15.34 22.21
C ASN A 317 -7.20 -14.61 21.72
N SER A 318 -6.16 -14.66 22.55
CA SER A 318 -4.86 -14.03 22.29
C SER A 318 -4.18 -14.55 21.02
N VAL A 319 -4.39 -15.82 20.64
CA VAL A 319 -3.77 -16.42 19.45
C VAL A 319 -4.28 -15.74 18.18
N TYR A 320 -5.60 -15.49 18.10
CA TYR A 320 -6.18 -14.83 16.93
C TYR A 320 -5.71 -13.38 16.81
N ARG A 321 -5.58 -12.69 17.95
CA ARG A 321 -5.06 -11.32 18.00
C ARG A 321 -3.59 -11.23 17.63
N GLU A 322 -2.77 -12.19 18.06
CA GLU A 322 -1.36 -12.27 17.68
C GLU A 322 -1.22 -12.48 16.16
N GLU A 323 -2.00 -13.40 15.58
CA GLU A 323 -1.99 -13.64 14.13
C GLU A 323 -2.46 -12.41 13.34
N ARG A 324 -3.49 -11.71 13.84
CA ARG A 324 -3.96 -10.45 13.28
C ARG A 324 -2.91 -9.35 13.35
N PHE A 325 -2.25 -9.21 14.49
CA PHE A 325 -1.16 -8.26 14.70
C PHE A 325 -0.02 -8.52 13.72
N ASN A 326 0.40 -9.78 13.57
CA ASN A 326 1.44 -10.19 12.63
C ASN A 326 1.04 -9.92 11.17
N SER A 327 -0.19 -10.24 10.80
CA SER A 327 -0.71 -9.99 9.45
C SER A 327 -0.76 -8.50 9.12
N ASN A 328 -1.24 -7.68 10.07
CA ASN A 328 -1.25 -6.22 9.93
C ASN A 328 0.17 -5.64 9.83
N ALA A 329 1.13 -6.19 10.58
CA ALA A 329 2.53 -5.77 10.50
C ALA A 329 3.14 -6.04 9.11
N ILE A 330 2.87 -7.21 8.52
CA ILE A 330 3.32 -7.58 7.18
C ILE A 330 2.74 -6.61 6.13
N LEU A 331 1.46 -6.25 6.26
CA LEU A 331 0.76 -5.33 5.36
C LEU A 331 0.98 -3.84 5.70
N GLN A 332 1.83 -3.55 6.70
CA GLN A 332 2.19 -2.22 7.16
C GLN A 332 0.98 -1.38 7.65
N LEU A 333 -0.02 -2.03 8.24
CA LEU A 333 -1.25 -1.42 8.74
C LEU A 333 -1.11 -0.95 10.19
N LYS A 334 -0.17 -0.02 10.44
CA LYS A 334 0.25 0.38 11.80
C LYS A 334 -0.91 0.80 12.71
N HIS A 335 -1.85 1.59 12.21
CA HIS A 335 -2.98 2.06 13.03
C HIS A 335 -3.99 0.96 13.34
N ALA A 336 -4.14 -0.02 12.44
CA ALA A 336 -5.01 -1.18 12.67
C ALA A 336 -4.48 -2.16 13.74
N MET A 337 -3.20 -2.01 14.13
CA MET A 337 -2.57 -2.80 15.20
C MET A 337 -2.79 -2.22 16.60
N GLN A 338 -3.28 -0.97 16.71
CA GLN A 338 -3.39 -0.28 18.00
C GLN A 338 -4.29 -1.03 18.99
N GLU A 339 -5.43 -1.55 18.51
CA GLU A 339 -6.35 -2.32 19.35
C GLU A 339 -5.70 -3.58 19.94
N ASP A 340 -4.89 -4.28 19.16
CA ASP A 340 -4.18 -5.48 19.62
C ASP A 340 -3.01 -5.11 20.54
N TYR A 341 -2.31 -4.00 20.26
CA TYR A 341 -1.30 -3.45 21.14
C TYR A 341 -1.88 -3.12 22.52
N ASP A 342 -3.04 -2.47 22.56
CA ASP A 342 -3.72 -2.13 23.81
C ASP A 342 -4.22 -3.37 24.56
N PHE A 343 -4.56 -4.45 23.85
CA PHE A 343 -4.93 -5.73 24.46
C PHE A 343 -3.74 -6.38 25.18
N PHE A 344 -2.56 -6.43 24.57
CA PHE A 344 -1.37 -7.10 25.15
C PHE A 344 -0.63 -6.28 26.22
N ASN A 345 -0.92 -4.99 26.36
CA ASN A 345 -0.29 -4.11 27.36
C ASN A 345 -1.20 -3.77 28.55
N LYS A 346 -2.40 -4.33 28.60
CA LYS A 346 -3.24 -4.39 29.81
C LYS A 346 -2.83 -5.58 30.66
#